data_AF-A0A926C3A8-F1
#
_entry.id   AF-A0A926C3A8-F1
#
_cell.length_a   1.000
_cell.length_b   1.000
_cell.length_c   1.000
_cell.angle_alpha   90.00
_cell.angle_beta   90.00
_cell.angle_gamma   90.00
#
_symmetry.space_group_name_H-M   'P 1'
#
loop_
_entity.id
_entity.type
_entity.pdbx_description
1 polymer ?
#
loop_
_entity_poly.entity_id
_entity_poly.type
_entity_poly.pdbx_seq_one_letter_code
_entity_poly.pdbx_strand_id
1 'polypeptide(L)'
;MALAINTNHKQSSTQAFLACTRAAVLTLALPLLMNLSLTGCSPADTTITPETQTQTHSPAREAATLINNDSFENNKLANFWSPELMTPTAGLITKEQTRAGKQAMRFSWKPTQADGTNKMLHSELATASPANGETERWYGYSSFMPSANMANDDQITIVSQWHGVADPGFSDSVPPLRFEVKSDQLQLVYVASSKPIVKLLQHPTSQKEIALGTVSYDRWVDYVVHVKWDANGKTGLLQVWQDGVLKVDDQNINIGYPQIQKPYWKVGLYCWTGKSRAAEKVIYCDEVRIGNATAGYDAVKPGRANNTAR
;
A
#
# COMPACT_ATOMS: atom_id res chain seq x y z
N MET A 1 64.17 11.40 0.78
CA MET A 1 63.91 11.74 -0.64
C MET A 1 62.59 12.50 -0.65
N ALA A 2 62.58 13.83 -0.46
CA ALA A 2 62.77 14.87 -1.49
C ALA A 2 61.75 14.66 -2.65
N LEU A 3 60.87 15.59 -3.05
CA LEU A 3 60.83 17.05 -2.94
C LEU A 3 59.38 17.53 -3.14
N ALA A 4 59.04 18.69 -2.56
CA ALA A 4 57.82 19.45 -2.85
C ALA A 4 57.89 20.17 -4.21
N ILE A 5 56.76 20.67 -4.74
CA ILE A 5 56.51 22.11 -4.98
C ILE A 5 55.07 22.34 -5.51
N ASN A 6 54.54 23.45 -4.98
CA ASN A 6 53.26 24.11 -5.08
C ASN A 6 53.11 24.92 -6.40
N THR A 7 51.89 25.27 -6.83
CA THR A 7 51.47 26.68 -7.05
C THR A 7 50.06 26.82 -7.67
N ASN A 8 49.34 27.79 -7.08
CA ASN A 8 48.04 28.38 -7.44
C ASN A 8 48.02 29.11 -8.78
N HIS A 9 46.82 29.33 -9.37
CA HIS A 9 46.29 30.69 -9.58
C HIS A 9 44.82 30.79 -10.07
N LYS A 10 44.06 31.68 -9.38
CA LYS A 10 43.10 32.73 -9.81
C LYS A 10 41.91 32.38 -10.74
N GLN A 11 40.64 32.65 -10.40
CA GLN A 11 39.85 33.86 -10.04
C GLN A 11 39.22 34.68 -11.20
N SER A 12 37.94 35.04 -10.97
CA SER A 12 37.07 36.06 -11.60
C SER A 12 36.39 35.64 -12.92
N SER A 13 35.15 36.02 -13.26
CA SER A 13 34.33 37.20 -12.95
C SER A 13 32.84 36.85 -13.28
N THR A 14 31.80 37.21 -12.51
CA THR A 14 31.09 38.49 -12.28
C THR A 14 29.91 38.78 -13.27
N GLN A 15 28.69 38.94 -12.70
CA GLN A 15 27.54 39.80 -13.12
C GLN A 15 26.83 39.53 -14.47
N ALA A 16 25.55 39.86 -14.72
CA ALA A 16 24.42 40.41 -13.95
C ALA A 16 23.14 40.35 -14.83
N PHE A 17 21.99 40.37 -14.15
CA PHE A 17 20.70 41.01 -14.47
C PHE A 17 20.27 41.27 -15.94
N LEU A 18 19.05 40.83 -16.26
CA LEU A 18 18.04 41.71 -16.84
C LEU A 18 16.62 41.31 -16.39
N ALA A 19 15.94 42.26 -15.76
CA ALA A 19 14.52 42.28 -15.47
C ALA A 19 13.92 43.51 -16.17
N CYS A 20 12.74 43.36 -16.77
CA CYS A 20 11.74 44.37 -17.20
C CYS A 20 10.97 43.78 -18.40
N THR A 21 9.67 43.95 -18.62
CA THR A 21 8.73 44.98 -18.16
C THR A 21 7.29 44.50 -18.37
N ARG A 22 6.38 45.08 -17.59
CA ARG A 22 4.91 44.97 -17.65
C ARG A 22 4.30 45.45 -18.98
N ALA A 23 3.12 44.94 -19.32
CA ALA A 23 2.07 45.74 -19.94
C ALA A 23 0.68 45.27 -19.47
N ALA A 24 -0.02 46.16 -18.77
CA ALA A 24 -1.45 46.10 -18.52
C ALA A 24 -2.14 47.04 -19.52
N VAL A 25 -3.29 46.66 -20.06
CA VAL A 25 -4.20 47.58 -20.75
C VAL A 25 -5.61 47.38 -20.20
N LEU A 26 -6.19 48.51 -19.85
CA LEU A 26 -7.42 48.74 -19.12
C LEU A 26 -8.54 49.13 -20.11
N THR A 27 -9.77 48.83 -19.72
CA THR A 27 -11.04 49.56 -20.01
C THR A 27 -11.59 49.67 -21.43
N LEU A 28 -12.86 49.25 -21.58
CA LEU A 28 -13.94 50.13 -22.03
C LEU A 28 -15.29 49.63 -21.51
N ALA A 29 -15.97 50.49 -20.76
CA ALA A 29 -17.37 50.42 -20.39
C ALA A 29 -18.10 51.58 -21.08
N LEU A 30 -19.36 51.39 -21.51
CA LEU A 30 -20.46 52.36 -21.47
C LEU A 30 -21.77 51.72 -22.05
N PRO A 31 -22.97 52.31 -21.87
CA PRO A 31 -24.14 51.61 -21.37
C PRO A 31 -25.31 51.62 -22.38
N LEU A 32 -26.41 50.92 -22.10
CA LEU A 32 -27.72 51.37 -22.57
C LEU A 32 -28.86 50.88 -21.66
N LEU A 33 -29.82 51.79 -21.50
CA LEU A 33 -30.90 51.79 -20.51
C LEU A 33 -32.08 50.88 -20.86
N MET A 34 -32.66 50.34 -19.78
CA MET A 34 -34.08 50.16 -19.44
C MET A 34 -35.14 50.14 -20.55
N ASN A 35 -35.85 49.01 -20.63
CA ASN A 35 -37.32 48.99 -20.45
C ASN A 35 -37.77 47.53 -20.29
N LEU A 36 -38.14 47.11 -19.09
CA LEU A 36 -39.04 45.97 -18.89
C LEU A 36 -39.92 46.19 -17.66
N SER A 37 -41.20 46.03 -17.96
CA SER A 37 -42.39 46.17 -17.13
C SER A 37 -42.34 45.41 -15.81
N LEU A 38 -42.75 46.10 -14.75
CA LEU A 38 -43.11 45.49 -13.47
C LEU A 38 -44.45 44.75 -13.60
N THR A 39 -44.44 43.44 -13.40
CA THR A 39 -45.59 42.71 -12.86
C THR A 39 -45.09 41.74 -11.79
N GLY A 40 -45.78 41.76 -10.66
CA GLY A 40 -45.26 41.47 -9.33
C GLY A 40 -44.97 40.01 -8.98
N CYS A 41 -44.03 39.93 -8.04
CA CYS A 41 -43.79 38.98 -6.95
C CYS A 41 -44.58 37.66 -6.88
N SER A 42 -43.80 36.58 -6.85
CA SER A 42 -43.77 35.66 -5.70
C SER A 42 -42.33 35.17 -5.52
N PRO A 43 -41.68 35.34 -4.34
CA PRO A 43 -40.35 34.81 -4.12
C PRO A 43 -40.42 33.29 -3.85
N ALA A 44 -39.90 32.50 -4.79
CA ALA A 44 -39.45 31.16 -4.47
C ALA A 44 -38.00 31.29 -3.95
N ASP A 45 -37.77 30.86 -2.70
CA ASP A 45 -36.46 30.74 -2.10
C ASP A 45 -35.58 29.81 -2.95
N THR A 46 -34.65 30.37 -3.70
CA THR A 46 -33.58 29.59 -4.34
C THR A 46 -32.42 29.49 -3.37
N THR A 47 -32.52 28.55 -2.44
CA THR A 47 -31.35 28.06 -1.69
C THR A 47 -30.52 27.21 -2.66
N ILE A 48 -29.50 27.81 -3.28
CA ILE A 48 -28.49 27.05 -4.03
C ILE A 48 -27.70 26.24 -3.01
N THR A 49 -28.06 24.97 -2.87
CA THR A 49 -27.30 23.97 -2.13
C THR A 49 -26.36 23.30 -3.13
N PRO A 50 -25.06 23.09 -2.84
CA PRO A 50 -24.20 22.37 -3.77
C PRO A 50 -24.69 20.92 -3.84
N GLU A 51 -25.15 20.50 -5.02
CA GLU A 51 -25.43 19.08 -5.29
C GLU A 51 -24.15 18.28 -5.07
N THR A 52 -24.10 17.57 -3.95
CA THR A 52 -23.14 16.49 -3.76
C THR A 52 -23.52 15.41 -4.75
N GLN A 53 -22.74 15.30 -5.83
CA GLN A 53 -22.84 14.22 -6.79
C GLN A 53 -22.60 12.90 -6.04
N THR A 54 -23.69 12.27 -5.63
CA THR A 54 -23.65 10.92 -5.08
C THR A 54 -23.49 10.02 -6.29
N GLN A 55 -22.25 9.63 -6.60
CA GLN A 55 -22.01 8.61 -7.62
C GLN A 55 -22.73 7.34 -7.17
N THR A 56 -23.81 7.00 -7.85
CA THR A 56 -24.54 5.75 -7.62
C THR A 56 -23.61 4.60 -7.97
N HIS A 57 -23.06 3.93 -6.95
CA HIS A 57 -22.26 2.72 -7.08
C HIS A 57 -23.12 1.61 -7.70
N SER A 58 -22.88 1.29 -8.97
CA SER A 58 -23.53 0.15 -9.63
C SER A 58 -22.78 -1.14 -9.27
N PRO A 59 -23.45 -2.16 -8.69
CA PRO A 59 -22.84 -3.46 -8.38
C PRO A 59 -22.16 -4.12 -9.60
N ALA A 60 -22.67 -3.85 -10.81
CA ALA A 60 -22.12 -4.37 -12.05
C ALA A 60 -20.77 -3.74 -12.41
N ARG A 61 -20.56 -2.45 -12.11
CA ARG A 61 -19.28 -1.77 -12.34
C ARG A 61 -18.23 -2.22 -11.33
N GLU A 62 -18.64 -2.51 -10.10
CA GLU A 62 -17.75 -3.07 -9.08
C GLU A 62 -17.23 -4.46 -9.46
N ALA A 63 -18.13 -5.36 -9.89
CA ALA A 63 -17.78 -6.71 -10.29
C ALA A 63 -16.79 -6.76 -11.46
N ALA A 64 -16.83 -5.78 -12.37
CA ALA A 64 -15.90 -5.68 -13.49
C ALA A 64 -14.47 -5.26 -13.09
N THR A 65 -14.30 -4.70 -11.89
CA THR A 65 -13.01 -4.19 -11.40
C THR A 65 -12.32 -5.13 -10.41
N LEU A 66 -13.08 -6.03 -9.77
CA LEU A 66 -12.57 -7.02 -8.84
C LEU A 66 -12.02 -8.24 -9.61
N ILE A 67 -10.75 -8.56 -9.41
CA ILE A 67 -10.07 -9.66 -10.11
C ILE A 67 -9.95 -10.92 -9.25
N ASN A 68 -9.81 -10.76 -7.93
CA ASN A 68 -9.69 -11.89 -7.00
C ASN A 68 -10.36 -11.55 -5.67
N ASN A 69 -10.92 -12.56 -5.00
CA ASN A 69 -11.41 -12.43 -3.63
C ASN A 69 -11.39 -13.78 -2.93
N ASP A 70 -11.21 -13.75 -1.62
CA ASP A 70 -11.32 -14.93 -0.76
C ASP A 70 -11.83 -14.51 0.62
N SER A 71 -13.02 -14.98 0.99
CA SER A 71 -13.58 -14.85 2.34
C SER A 71 -13.30 -16.10 3.19
N PHE A 72 -12.54 -17.06 2.65
CA PHE A 72 -12.19 -18.34 3.27
C PHE A 72 -13.35 -19.28 3.63
N GLU A 73 -14.60 -18.94 3.33
CA GLU A 73 -15.81 -19.72 3.66
C GLU A 73 -15.90 -21.08 2.94
N ASN A 74 -15.15 -21.28 1.85
CA ASN A 74 -15.22 -22.49 1.02
C ASN A 74 -14.44 -23.69 1.57
N ASN A 75 -13.88 -23.60 2.79
CA ASN A 75 -13.01 -24.61 3.40
C ASN A 75 -11.77 -25.00 2.57
N LYS A 76 -11.46 -24.21 1.55
CA LYS A 76 -10.30 -24.32 0.67
C LYS A 76 -9.89 -22.92 0.26
N LEU A 77 -8.59 -22.72 0.08
CA LEU A 77 -8.06 -21.49 -0.47
C LEU A 77 -8.58 -21.29 -1.90
N ALA A 78 -8.92 -20.05 -2.24
CA ALA A 78 -9.14 -19.68 -3.63
C ALA A 78 -7.89 -19.98 -4.47
N ASN A 79 -8.10 -20.29 -5.75
CA ASN A 79 -7.07 -20.82 -6.66
C ASN A 79 -5.93 -19.83 -7.00
N PHE A 80 -6.05 -18.56 -6.63
CA PHE A 80 -5.03 -17.54 -6.87
C PHE A 80 -3.95 -17.49 -5.77
N TRP A 81 -4.16 -18.21 -4.67
CA TRP A 81 -3.19 -18.31 -3.60
C TRP A 81 -2.12 -19.36 -3.88
N SER A 82 -0.87 -18.99 -3.62
CA SER A 82 0.27 -19.88 -3.51
C SER A 82 0.76 -19.87 -2.05
N PRO A 83 0.64 -20.99 -1.32
CA PRO A 83 1.06 -21.05 0.08
C PRO A 83 2.59 -21.11 0.21
N GLU A 84 3.16 -20.21 1.01
CA GLU A 84 4.56 -20.20 1.45
C GLU A 84 4.59 -20.54 2.95
N LEU A 85 4.45 -21.83 3.26
CA LEU A 85 4.30 -22.32 4.62
C LEU A 85 5.45 -23.26 5.00
N MET A 86 6.09 -23.02 6.15
CA MET A 86 7.12 -23.92 6.67
C MET A 86 6.55 -25.31 6.98
N THR A 87 5.40 -25.36 7.66
CA THR A 87 4.67 -26.59 7.97
C THR A 87 3.22 -26.49 7.46
N PRO A 88 2.54 -27.62 7.19
CA PRO A 88 1.12 -27.60 6.81
C PRO A 88 0.20 -26.94 7.85
N THR A 89 0.62 -26.91 9.11
CA THR A 89 -0.12 -26.28 10.22
C THR A 89 0.18 -24.80 10.40
N ALA A 90 1.17 -24.25 9.67
CA ALA A 90 1.52 -22.85 9.77
C ALA A 90 0.40 -21.96 9.22
N GLY A 91 -0.37 -22.43 8.23
CA GLY A 91 -1.54 -21.74 7.69
C GLY A 91 -2.78 -22.64 7.66
N LEU A 92 -3.87 -22.24 8.30
CA LEU A 92 -5.11 -23.03 8.39
C LEU A 92 -6.34 -22.14 8.27
N ILE A 93 -7.38 -22.61 7.58
CA ILE A 93 -8.71 -21.99 7.68
C ILE A 93 -9.34 -22.48 8.98
N THR A 94 -9.69 -21.57 9.89
CA THR A 94 -10.22 -21.92 11.22
C THR A 94 -11.44 -21.08 11.60
N LYS A 95 -12.18 -21.55 12.62
CA LYS A 95 -13.36 -20.87 13.18
C LYS A 95 -13.06 -20.09 14.46
N GLU A 96 -11.78 -20.01 14.85
CA GLU A 96 -11.36 -19.43 16.13
C GLU A 96 -11.61 -17.92 16.17
N GLN A 97 -11.37 -17.25 15.04
CA GLN A 97 -11.54 -15.82 14.86
C GLN A 97 -12.08 -15.57 13.45
N THR A 98 -13.06 -14.68 13.30
CA THR A 98 -13.70 -14.38 12.00
C THR A 98 -14.03 -12.90 11.89
N ARG A 99 -13.78 -12.28 10.73
CA ARG A 99 -14.17 -10.88 10.47
C ARG A 99 -15.60 -10.83 9.98
N ALA A 100 -15.92 -11.74 9.07
CA ALA A 100 -17.24 -11.99 8.53
C ALA A 100 -17.43 -13.51 8.37
N GLY A 101 -18.67 -13.95 8.15
CA GLY A 101 -18.93 -15.37 7.96
C GLY A 101 -18.61 -16.22 9.20
N LYS A 102 -17.97 -17.38 8.97
CA LYS A 102 -17.80 -18.45 9.95
C LYS A 102 -16.34 -18.87 10.13
N GLN A 103 -15.43 -18.43 9.28
CA GLN A 103 -14.03 -18.82 9.33
C GLN A 103 -13.10 -17.78 8.70
N ALA A 104 -11.84 -17.81 9.12
CA ALA A 104 -10.79 -16.96 8.57
C ALA A 104 -9.50 -17.78 8.36
N MET A 105 -8.55 -17.21 7.64
CA MET A 105 -7.22 -17.79 7.50
C MET A 105 -6.35 -17.43 8.71
N ARG A 106 -5.96 -18.43 9.50
CA ARG A 106 -5.00 -18.32 10.60
C ARG A 106 -3.59 -18.60 10.08
N PHE A 107 -2.65 -17.73 10.46
CA PHE A 107 -1.22 -17.94 10.28
C PHE A 107 -0.55 -18.10 11.63
N SER A 108 0.43 -18.99 11.71
CA SER A 108 1.26 -19.18 12.90
C SER A 108 2.70 -19.46 12.56
N TRP A 109 3.58 -19.05 13.47
CA TRP A 109 5.02 -19.25 13.37
C TRP A 109 5.63 -19.41 14.76
N LYS A 110 6.58 -20.32 14.93
CA LYS A 110 7.26 -20.58 16.22
C LYS A 110 8.77 -20.40 16.08
N PRO A 111 9.44 -19.74 17.04
CA PRO A 111 10.90 -19.64 17.05
C PRO A 111 11.60 -20.99 17.02
N THR A 112 10.99 -22.02 17.61
CA THR A 112 11.52 -23.39 17.63
C THR A 112 11.58 -24.04 16.25
N GLN A 113 10.93 -23.46 15.23
CA GLN A 113 11.00 -23.92 13.84
C GLN A 113 12.21 -23.32 13.10
N ALA A 114 12.96 -22.40 13.71
CA ALA A 114 14.08 -21.75 13.06
C ALA A 114 15.23 -22.75 12.81
N ASP A 115 15.54 -22.96 11.53
CA ASP A 115 16.56 -23.91 11.06
C ASP A 115 17.67 -23.24 10.22
N GLY A 116 17.65 -21.91 10.12
CA GLY A 116 18.59 -21.12 9.34
C GLY A 116 18.30 -21.05 7.83
N THR A 117 17.24 -21.72 7.35
CA THR A 117 16.79 -21.60 5.95
C THR A 117 15.89 -20.38 5.76
N ASN A 118 15.67 -19.93 4.53
CA ASN A 118 14.65 -18.91 4.27
C ASN A 118 13.23 -19.46 4.53
N LYS A 119 12.98 -20.73 4.19
CA LYS A 119 11.66 -21.36 4.27
C LYS A 119 11.04 -21.27 5.67
N MET A 120 11.84 -21.44 6.72
CA MET A 120 11.36 -21.37 8.10
C MET A 120 10.82 -20.00 8.50
N LEU A 121 11.17 -18.93 7.78
CA LEU A 121 10.74 -17.57 8.09
C LEU A 121 9.30 -17.31 7.65
N HIS A 122 8.73 -18.17 6.81
CA HIS A 122 7.44 -17.95 6.15
C HIS A 122 6.28 -18.74 6.78
N SER A 123 5.21 -18.01 7.00
CA SER A 123 3.85 -18.51 7.20
C SER A 123 2.91 -17.56 6.48
N GLU A 124 2.93 -17.60 5.14
CA GLU A 124 2.29 -16.62 4.27
C GLU A 124 1.46 -17.28 3.16
N LEU A 125 0.47 -16.55 2.65
CA LEU A 125 -0.12 -16.80 1.32
C LEU A 125 0.35 -15.71 0.36
N ALA A 126 0.75 -16.12 -0.84
CA ALA A 126 1.21 -15.25 -1.91
C ALA A 126 0.23 -15.25 -3.09
N THR A 127 0.09 -14.11 -3.77
CA THR A 127 -0.60 -14.03 -5.06
C THR A 127 0.39 -14.24 -6.21
N ALA A 128 -0.12 -14.38 -7.43
CA ALA A 128 0.70 -14.13 -8.61
C ALA A 128 1.07 -12.63 -8.73
N SER A 129 2.16 -12.35 -9.44
CA SER A 129 2.51 -11.00 -9.88
C SER A 129 1.42 -10.42 -10.78
N PRO A 130 1.29 -9.09 -10.86
CA PRO A 130 0.52 -8.47 -11.92
C PRO A 130 0.97 -8.91 -13.31
N ALA A 131 0.02 -8.94 -14.25
CA ALA A 131 0.35 -9.27 -15.64
C ALA A 131 1.35 -8.26 -16.19
N ASN A 132 2.19 -8.68 -17.14
CA ASN A 132 3.20 -7.79 -17.73
C ASN A 132 2.53 -6.53 -18.30
N GLY A 133 3.04 -5.37 -17.89
CA GLY A 133 2.50 -4.06 -18.25
C GLY A 133 1.50 -3.48 -17.24
N GLU A 134 0.94 -4.28 -16.34
CA GLU A 134 0.14 -3.77 -15.23
C GLU A 134 1.05 -3.19 -14.14
N THR A 135 0.82 -1.93 -13.79
CA THR A 135 1.59 -1.22 -12.76
C THR A 135 0.74 -0.78 -11.57
N GLU A 136 -0.58 -0.87 -11.66
CA GLU A 136 -1.51 -0.28 -10.69
C GLU A 136 -2.51 -1.32 -10.19
N ARG A 137 -2.69 -1.39 -8.87
CA ARG A 137 -3.55 -2.40 -8.25
C ARG A 137 -4.09 -1.96 -6.89
N TRP A 138 -5.27 -2.46 -6.58
CA TRP A 138 -5.97 -2.27 -5.31
C TRP A 138 -6.03 -3.57 -4.52
N TYR A 139 -5.80 -3.49 -3.22
CA TYR A 139 -5.85 -4.61 -2.30
C TYR A 139 -6.67 -4.21 -1.08
N GLY A 140 -7.59 -5.05 -0.66
CA GLY A 140 -8.33 -4.91 0.58
C GLY A 140 -8.33 -6.22 1.33
N TYR A 141 -8.11 -6.15 2.64
CA TYR A 141 -8.08 -7.32 3.51
C TYR A 141 -8.26 -6.88 4.97
N SER A 142 -8.69 -7.81 5.81
CA SER A 142 -8.78 -7.60 7.25
C SER A 142 -7.71 -8.41 7.96
N SER A 143 -7.13 -7.86 9.02
CA SER A 143 -6.19 -8.60 9.88
C SER A 143 -6.58 -8.51 11.35
N PHE A 144 -6.44 -9.62 12.07
CA PHE A 144 -6.56 -9.69 13.52
C PHE A 144 -5.25 -10.18 14.12
N MET A 145 -4.75 -9.46 15.11
CA MET A 145 -3.51 -9.82 15.82
C MET A 145 -3.84 -10.02 17.31
N PRO A 146 -3.83 -11.25 17.83
CA PRO A 146 -3.99 -11.48 19.26
C PRO A 146 -2.80 -10.89 20.03
N SER A 147 -3.05 -10.08 21.05
CA SER A 147 -1.98 -9.49 21.88
C SER A 147 -1.14 -10.57 22.55
N ALA A 148 -1.76 -11.68 22.97
CA ALA A 148 -1.11 -12.84 23.57
C ALA A 148 -0.01 -13.47 22.69
N ASN A 149 -0.04 -13.24 21.38
CA ASN A 149 0.89 -13.83 20.42
C ASN A 149 1.80 -12.80 19.73
N MET A 150 1.43 -11.52 19.74
CA MET A 150 2.09 -10.49 18.92
C MET A 150 2.59 -9.29 19.72
N ALA A 151 2.08 -9.03 20.92
CA ALA A 151 2.46 -7.87 21.72
C ALA A 151 3.78 -8.07 22.47
N ASN A 152 4.42 -6.96 22.87
CA ASN A 152 5.65 -6.91 23.66
C ASN A 152 6.84 -7.64 23.03
N ASP A 153 6.88 -7.73 21.70
CA ASP A 153 7.98 -8.31 20.94
C ASP A 153 8.81 -7.23 20.25
N ASP A 154 10.12 -7.27 20.42
CA ASP A 154 11.07 -6.32 19.84
C ASP A 154 11.66 -6.80 18.50
N GLN A 155 11.29 -8.00 18.05
CA GLN A 155 11.68 -8.54 16.76
C GLN A 155 10.72 -8.11 15.66
N ILE A 156 11.28 -7.66 14.53
CA ILE A 156 10.50 -7.25 13.37
C ILE A 156 9.75 -8.46 12.81
N THR A 157 8.45 -8.28 12.61
CA THR A 157 7.59 -9.23 11.89
C THR A 157 6.92 -8.51 10.75
N ILE A 158 7.13 -8.97 9.52
CA ILE A 158 6.39 -8.46 8.36
C ILE A 158 5.05 -9.19 8.30
N VAL A 159 3.95 -8.43 8.27
CA VAL A 159 2.57 -8.97 8.35
C VAL A 159 1.81 -8.92 7.01
N SER A 160 2.32 -8.11 6.07
CA SER A 160 1.88 -8.07 4.68
C SER A 160 2.99 -7.41 3.87
N GLN A 161 3.27 -7.93 2.69
CA GLN A 161 4.36 -7.44 1.84
C GLN A 161 4.05 -7.60 0.37
N TRP A 162 4.62 -6.71 -0.44
CA TRP A 162 4.67 -6.85 -1.88
C TRP A 162 6.11 -7.14 -2.22
N HIS A 163 6.37 -8.30 -2.80
CA HIS A 163 7.70 -8.81 -3.03
C HIS A 163 8.07 -8.67 -4.50
N GLY A 164 9.29 -8.20 -4.78
CA GLY A 164 9.80 -8.12 -6.14
C GLY A 164 10.03 -9.50 -6.73
N VAL A 165 10.14 -9.55 -8.06
CA VAL A 165 10.50 -10.76 -8.80
C VAL A 165 11.80 -10.48 -9.52
N ALA A 166 12.86 -11.19 -9.18
CA ALA A 166 14.14 -11.04 -9.84
C ALA A 166 14.01 -11.35 -11.34
N ASP A 167 14.56 -10.48 -12.18
CA ASP A 167 14.73 -10.77 -13.60
C ASP A 167 15.73 -11.94 -13.78
N PRO A 168 15.69 -12.68 -14.90
CA PRO A 168 16.63 -13.77 -15.14
C PRO A 168 18.09 -13.33 -14.99
N GLY A 169 18.83 -13.99 -14.09
CA GLY A 169 20.24 -13.67 -13.78
C GLY A 169 20.46 -12.58 -12.71
N PHE A 170 19.38 -12.07 -12.11
CA PHE A 170 19.42 -11.03 -11.07
C PHE A 170 19.23 -11.66 -9.69
N SER A 171 19.46 -10.87 -8.65
CA SER A 171 19.27 -11.33 -7.27
C SER A 171 17.91 -10.96 -6.73
N ASP A 172 17.50 -11.68 -5.70
CA ASP A 172 16.29 -11.35 -4.98
C ASP A 172 16.35 -9.98 -4.31
N SER A 173 15.19 -9.37 -4.15
CA SER A 173 15.05 -7.99 -3.66
C SER A 173 14.36 -7.95 -2.31
N VAL A 174 14.73 -7.00 -1.45
CA VAL A 174 13.90 -6.70 -0.27
C VAL A 174 12.50 -6.25 -0.72
N PRO A 175 11.42 -6.56 0.01
CA PRO A 175 10.07 -6.24 -0.43
C PRO A 175 9.90 -4.73 -0.63
N PRO A 176 9.49 -4.28 -1.83
CA PRO A 176 9.39 -2.85 -2.10
C PRO A 176 8.28 -2.12 -1.35
N LEU A 177 7.32 -2.85 -0.79
CA LEU A 177 6.29 -2.33 0.10
C LEU A 177 6.00 -3.39 1.17
N ARG A 178 5.89 -3.00 2.43
CA ARG A 178 5.58 -3.92 3.53
C ARG A 178 5.03 -3.21 4.75
N PHE A 179 4.16 -3.93 5.46
CA PHE A 179 3.74 -3.60 6.81
C PHE A 179 4.57 -4.42 7.80
N GLU A 180 5.17 -3.73 8.76
CA GLU A 180 6.03 -4.30 9.79
C GLU A 180 5.48 -4.00 11.18
N VAL A 181 5.53 -5.00 12.06
CA VAL A 181 5.28 -4.85 13.48
C VAL A 181 6.59 -5.01 14.24
N LYS A 182 6.89 -4.04 15.10
CA LYS A 182 8.02 -4.09 16.03
C LYS A 182 7.71 -3.26 17.25
N SER A 183 7.91 -3.81 18.45
CA SER A 183 7.69 -3.10 19.72
C SER A 183 6.32 -2.43 19.79
N ASP A 184 5.28 -3.19 19.42
CA ASP A 184 3.87 -2.77 19.38
C ASP A 184 3.58 -1.60 18.43
N GLN A 185 4.51 -1.22 17.56
CA GLN A 185 4.33 -0.21 16.53
C GLN A 185 4.10 -0.87 15.17
N LEU A 186 3.09 -0.38 14.45
CA LEU A 186 2.83 -0.71 13.06
C LEU A 186 3.53 0.33 12.17
N GLN A 187 4.38 -0.15 11.27
CA GLN A 187 5.12 0.67 10.32
C GLN A 187 4.77 0.24 8.89
N LEU A 188 4.63 1.22 8.01
CA LEU A 188 4.66 1.03 6.57
C LEU A 188 6.05 1.37 6.07
N VAL A 189 6.67 0.47 5.33
CA VAL A 189 7.93 0.72 4.65
C VAL A 189 7.74 0.55 3.16
N TYR A 190 8.18 1.53 2.39
CA TYR A 190 8.30 1.38 0.95
C TYR A 190 9.66 1.85 0.47
N VAL A 191 10.14 1.23 -0.60
CA VAL A 191 11.46 1.50 -1.16
C VAL A 191 11.35 1.74 -2.66
N ALA A 192 12.35 2.42 -3.21
CA ALA A 192 12.54 2.46 -4.64
C ALA A 192 14.02 2.36 -5.00
N SER A 193 14.32 1.71 -6.11
CA SER A 193 15.63 1.75 -6.73
C SER A 193 15.49 2.10 -8.19
N SER A 194 16.23 3.11 -8.67
CA SER A 194 16.29 3.39 -10.11
C SER A 194 17.23 2.44 -10.87
N LYS A 195 18.01 1.65 -10.13
CA LYS A 195 18.90 0.62 -10.65
C LYS A 195 18.35 -0.76 -10.33
N PRO A 196 18.48 -1.74 -11.24
CA PRO A 196 18.12 -3.10 -10.92
C PRO A 196 18.89 -3.67 -9.73
N ILE A 197 18.27 -4.59 -9.00
CA ILE A 197 18.88 -5.34 -7.90
C ILE A 197 19.58 -6.56 -8.50
N VAL A 198 20.91 -6.51 -8.61
CA VAL A 198 21.71 -7.57 -9.26
C VAL A 198 22.50 -8.41 -8.26
N LYS A 199 22.61 -7.95 -7.00
CA LYS A 199 23.29 -8.67 -5.92
C LYS A 199 22.37 -8.83 -4.71
N LEU A 200 22.55 -9.95 -4.01
CA LEU A 200 21.93 -10.19 -2.72
C LEU A 200 22.26 -9.04 -1.76
N LEU A 201 21.27 -8.54 -1.02
CA LEU A 201 21.38 -7.42 -0.09
C LEU A 201 21.86 -6.10 -0.72
N GLN A 202 21.75 -5.93 -2.04
CA GLN A 202 21.99 -4.62 -2.66
C GLN A 202 20.95 -3.62 -2.14
N HIS A 203 21.43 -2.51 -1.58
CA HIS A 203 20.56 -1.48 -1.04
C HIS A 203 19.77 -0.75 -2.14
N PRO A 204 18.47 -0.46 -1.92
CA PRO A 204 17.70 0.40 -2.80
C PRO A 204 18.22 1.85 -2.75
N THR A 205 17.89 2.66 -3.76
CA THR A 205 18.33 4.06 -3.80
C THR A 205 17.53 4.96 -2.86
N SER A 206 16.36 4.51 -2.40
CA SER A 206 15.50 5.24 -1.46
C SER A 206 14.66 4.28 -0.65
N GLN A 207 14.36 4.70 0.59
CA GLN A 207 13.47 4.02 1.52
C GLN A 207 12.73 5.10 2.31
N LYS A 208 11.44 4.88 2.55
CA LYS A 208 10.63 5.68 3.46
C LYS A 208 9.94 4.75 4.46
N GLU A 209 9.99 5.15 5.72
CA GLU A 209 9.30 4.50 6.82
C GLU A 209 8.25 5.46 7.36
N ILE A 210 7.02 4.97 7.51
CA ILE A 210 5.88 5.74 7.99
C ILE A 210 5.29 5.00 9.19
N ALA A 211 5.23 5.66 10.34
CA ALA A 211 4.52 5.13 11.49
C ALA A 211 3.00 5.21 11.25
N LEU A 212 2.33 4.07 11.26
CA LEU A 212 0.86 3.99 11.18
C LEU A 212 0.20 4.06 12.57
N GLY A 213 1.02 3.95 13.63
CA GLY A 213 0.64 4.07 15.03
C GLY A 213 0.88 2.77 15.79
N THR A 214 0.36 2.72 17.02
CA THR A 214 0.37 1.49 17.83
C THR A 214 -0.55 0.44 17.19
N VAL A 215 -0.11 -0.82 17.23
CA VAL A 215 -0.90 -1.95 16.73
C VAL A 215 -2.21 -2.06 17.50
N SER A 216 -3.32 -2.21 16.78
CA SER A 216 -4.63 -2.52 17.36
C SER A 216 -4.77 -4.02 17.56
N TYR A 217 -4.33 -4.53 18.70
CA TYR A 217 -4.49 -5.94 19.06
C TYR A 217 -5.94 -6.30 19.42
N ASP A 218 -6.25 -7.59 19.40
CA ASP A 218 -7.50 -8.20 19.88
C ASP A 218 -8.77 -7.66 19.22
N ARG A 219 -8.63 -7.08 18.02
CA ARG A 219 -9.73 -6.72 17.13
C ARG A 219 -9.31 -6.89 15.68
N TRP A 220 -10.30 -6.93 14.80
CA TRP A 220 -10.06 -6.84 13.38
C TRP A 220 -9.75 -5.40 12.97
N VAL A 221 -8.78 -5.25 12.08
CA VAL A 221 -8.41 -4.00 11.42
C VAL A 221 -8.55 -4.19 9.92
N ASP A 222 -9.28 -3.29 9.28
CA ASP A 222 -9.51 -3.34 7.84
C ASP A 222 -8.47 -2.47 7.13
N TYR A 223 -7.75 -3.04 6.16
CA TYR A 223 -6.76 -2.34 5.36
C TYR A 223 -7.21 -2.25 3.90
N VAL A 224 -6.97 -1.08 3.30
CA VAL A 224 -7.00 -0.92 1.84
C VAL A 224 -5.67 -0.33 1.39
N VAL A 225 -5.08 -0.87 0.34
CA VAL A 225 -3.83 -0.40 -0.27
C VAL A 225 -4.06 -0.20 -1.76
N HIS A 226 -3.76 1.00 -2.22
CA HIS A 226 -3.70 1.34 -3.64
C HIS A 226 -2.26 1.70 -3.97
N VAL A 227 -1.68 1.00 -4.94
CA VAL A 227 -0.30 1.24 -5.35
C VAL A 227 -0.19 1.29 -6.86
N LYS A 228 0.54 2.28 -7.35
CA LYS A 228 1.04 2.36 -8.72
C LYS A 228 2.56 2.31 -8.71
N TRP A 229 3.11 1.21 -9.21
CA TRP A 229 4.54 0.95 -9.27
C TRP A 229 5.20 1.81 -10.34
N ASP A 230 6.16 2.62 -9.91
CA ASP A 230 6.97 3.44 -10.78
C ASP A 230 8.34 3.66 -10.15
N ALA A 231 9.31 2.79 -10.47
CA ALA A 231 10.62 2.81 -9.84
C ALA A 231 11.48 4.02 -10.28
N ASN A 232 11.19 4.54 -11.48
CA ASN A 232 12.01 5.52 -12.19
C ASN A 232 11.28 6.81 -12.54
N GLY A 233 9.97 6.73 -12.71
CA GLY A 233 9.13 7.85 -13.05
C GLY A 233 8.56 8.51 -11.80
N LYS A 234 8.12 9.75 -12.01
CA LYS A 234 7.50 10.58 -10.96
C LYS A 234 5.98 10.41 -10.98
N THR A 235 5.48 9.24 -11.36
CA THR A 235 4.03 8.96 -11.49
C THR A 235 3.53 7.88 -10.54
N GLY A 236 4.42 7.29 -9.76
CA GLY A 236 4.04 6.31 -8.75
C GLY A 236 3.20 6.95 -7.64
N LEU A 237 2.37 6.13 -7.02
CA LEU A 237 1.55 6.52 -5.89
C LEU A 237 1.43 5.37 -4.90
N LEU A 238 1.19 5.75 -3.65
CA LEU A 238 0.84 4.84 -2.57
C LEU A 238 -0.23 5.48 -1.71
N GLN A 239 -1.39 4.84 -1.64
CA GLN A 239 -2.44 5.20 -0.71
C GLN A 239 -2.74 4.02 0.21
N VAL A 240 -2.88 4.30 1.50
CA VAL A 240 -3.18 3.28 2.52
C VAL A 240 -4.28 3.78 3.44
N TRP A 241 -5.32 2.97 3.58
CA TRP A 241 -6.39 3.18 4.55
C TRP A 241 -6.29 2.15 5.66
N GLN A 242 -6.63 2.59 6.86
CA GLN A 242 -6.79 1.74 8.05
C GLN A 242 -8.13 2.08 8.70
N ASP A 243 -9.02 1.09 8.82
CA ASP A 243 -10.40 1.23 9.28
C ASP A 243 -11.17 2.36 8.56
N GLY A 244 -10.94 2.47 7.25
CA GLY A 244 -11.54 3.48 6.38
C GLY A 244 -10.98 4.90 6.50
N VAL A 245 -9.97 5.11 7.34
CA VAL A 245 -9.24 6.39 7.42
C VAL A 245 -8.02 6.34 6.53
N LEU A 246 -7.90 7.29 5.59
CA LEU A 246 -6.71 7.47 4.75
C LEU A 246 -5.51 7.88 5.63
N LYS A 247 -4.52 7.00 5.75
CA LYS A 247 -3.30 7.18 6.55
C LYS A 247 -2.11 7.66 5.73
N VAL A 248 -2.05 7.24 4.47
CA VAL A 248 -0.97 7.59 3.54
C VAL A 248 -1.60 7.96 2.21
N ASP A 249 -1.16 9.07 1.61
CA ASP A 249 -1.57 9.54 0.29
C ASP A 249 -0.36 10.16 -0.43
N ASP A 250 0.66 9.34 -0.65
CA ASP A 250 1.89 9.76 -1.31
C ASP A 250 1.69 9.66 -2.83
N GLN A 251 1.86 10.79 -3.52
CA GLN A 251 1.65 10.93 -4.97
C GLN A 251 2.93 11.42 -5.66
N ASN A 252 3.08 11.09 -6.94
CA ASN A 252 4.25 11.47 -7.76
C ASN A 252 5.58 10.99 -7.16
N ILE A 253 5.59 9.80 -6.57
CA ILE A 253 6.74 9.19 -5.91
C ILE A 253 7.41 8.13 -6.78
N ASN A 254 8.68 7.86 -6.49
CA ASN A 254 9.32 6.63 -6.95
C ASN A 254 8.96 5.51 -5.95
N ILE A 255 8.53 4.36 -6.47
CA ILE A 255 8.21 3.18 -5.65
C ILE A 255 8.45 1.89 -6.45
N GLY A 256 9.14 0.92 -5.86
CA GLY A 256 9.46 -0.37 -6.46
C GLY A 256 10.80 -0.43 -7.20
N TYR A 257 10.93 -1.43 -8.06
CA TYR A 257 12.16 -1.74 -8.81
C TYR A 257 11.90 -1.75 -10.32
N PRO A 258 12.93 -1.53 -11.16
CA PRO A 258 12.80 -1.53 -12.62
C PRO A 258 12.69 -2.95 -13.20
N GLN A 259 12.28 -3.94 -12.40
CA GLN A 259 12.06 -5.33 -12.81
C GLN A 259 10.91 -5.42 -13.82
N ILE A 260 10.97 -6.43 -14.70
CA ILE A 260 9.95 -6.67 -15.73
C ILE A 260 8.59 -6.92 -15.06
N GLN A 261 8.56 -7.88 -14.14
CA GLN A 261 7.36 -8.19 -13.36
C GLN A 261 7.22 -7.23 -12.19
N LYS A 262 5.97 -6.82 -11.92
CA LYS A 262 5.66 -6.00 -10.76
C LYS A 262 5.46 -6.84 -9.51
N PRO A 263 5.61 -6.24 -8.31
CA PRO A 263 5.57 -6.99 -7.07
C PRO A 263 4.26 -7.77 -6.87
N TYR A 264 4.37 -9.02 -6.45
CA TYR A 264 3.24 -9.84 -6.02
C TYR A 264 2.98 -9.64 -4.53
N TRP A 265 1.74 -9.82 -4.10
CA TRP A 265 1.35 -9.56 -2.71
C TRP A 265 1.42 -10.84 -1.88
N LYS A 266 1.83 -10.70 -0.62
CA LYS A 266 1.80 -11.72 0.40
C LYS A 266 1.16 -11.19 1.68
N VAL A 267 0.41 -12.05 2.36
CA VAL A 267 -0.17 -11.78 3.69
C VAL A 267 0.08 -12.97 4.60
N GLY A 268 0.40 -12.71 5.87
CA GLY A 268 0.75 -13.74 6.83
C GLY A 268 1.86 -13.27 7.77
N LEU A 269 2.71 -14.18 8.20
CA LEU A 269 3.86 -13.89 9.06
C LEU A 269 5.15 -14.17 8.30
N TYR A 270 5.97 -13.14 8.12
CA TYR A 270 7.37 -13.28 7.74
C TYR A 270 8.28 -12.81 8.87
N CYS A 271 8.86 -13.78 9.57
CA CYS A 271 9.61 -13.60 10.82
C CYS A 271 11.12 -13.58 10.55
N TRP A 272 11.57 -12.66 9.69
CA TRP A 272 12.90 -12.71 9.06
C TRP A 272 14.10 -12.75 10.03
N THR A 273 13.94 -12.26 11.26
CA THR A 273 15.00 -12.32 12.27
C THR A 273 15.23 -13.74 12.81
N GLY A 274 14.30 -14.67 12.55
CA GLY A 274 14.28 -16.02 13.11
C GLY A 274 14.10 -16.04 14.62
N LYS A 275 13.69 -14.91 15.23
CA LYS A 275 13.62 -14.71 16.68
C LYS A 275 12.28 -14.09 17.06
N SER A 276 11.85 -14.34 18.28
CA SER A 276 10.65 -13.74 18.90
C SER A 276 10.68 -14.02 20.39
N ARG A 277 10.07 -13.11 21.15
CA ARG A 277 9.81 -13.33 22.59
C ARG A 277 8.56 -14.19 22.82
N ALA A 278 7.60 -14.13 21.91
CA ALA A 278 6.43 -15.00 21.94
C ALA A 278 6.83 -16.44 21.60
N ALA A 279 6.25 -17.41 22.34
CA ALA A 279 6.42 -18.84 22.06
C ALA A 279 5.81 -19.23 20.69
N GLU A 280 4.79 -18.50 20.26
CA GLU A 280 4.15 -18.63 18.96
C GLU A 280 3.58 -17.27 18.56
N LYS A 281 3.92 -16.81 17.35
CA LYS A 281 3.25 -15.69 16.68
C LYS A 281 2.03 -16.21 15.94
N VAL A 282 0.94 -15.46 16.02
CA VAL A 282 -0.34 -15.79 15.38
C VAL A 282 -0.95 -14.52 14.83
N ILE A 283 -1.47 -14.58 13.61
CA ILE A 283 -2.40 -13.57 13.09
C ILE A 283 -3.51 -14.27 12.31
N TYR A 284 -4.59 -13.54 12.06
CA TYR A 284 -5.67 -13.99 11.18
C TYR A 284 -5.85 -12.99 10.04
N CYS A 285 -6.30 -13.49 8.88
CA CYS A 285 -6.63 -12.74 7.69
C CYS A 285 -8.01 -13.15 7.18
N ASP A 286 -8.81 -12.19 6.73
CA ASP A 286 -10.16 -12.40 6.23
C ASP A 286 -10.59 -11.30 5.24
N GLU A 287 -11.70 -11.51 4.54
CA GLU A 287 -12.32 -10.55 3.60
C GLU A 287 -11.34 -10.01 2.55
N VAL A 288 -10.56 -10.90 1.92
CA VAL A 288 -9.59 -10.50 0.89
C VAL A 288 -10.29 -10.13 -0.41
N ARG A 289 -9.92 -8.98 -0.97
CA ARG A 289 -10.40 -8.45 -2.25
C ARG A 289 -9.25 -7.79 -3.00
N ILE A 290 -9.07 -8.11 -4.27
CA ILE A 290 -8.03 -7.52 -5.13
C ILE A 290 -8.71 -6.95 -6.36
N GLY A 291 -8.49 -5.66 -6.61
CA GLY A 291 -9.02 -4.93 -7.74
C GLY A 291 -7.94 -4.54 -8.73
N ASN A 292 -8.28 -4.46 -10.02
CA ASN A 292 -7.39 -3.96 -11.06
C ASN A 292 -7.20 -2.42 -10.98
N ALA A 293 -6.46 -1.84 -11.92
CA ALA A 293 -6.19 -0.39 -11.98
C ALA A 293 -7.44 0.50 -12.08
N THR A 294 -8.59 -0.04 -12.51
CA THR A 294 -9.85 0.70 -12.61
C THR A 294 -10.78 0.50 -11.41
N ALA A 295 -10.35 -0.32 -10.44
CA ALA A 295 -11.01 -0.42 -9.15
C ALA A 295 -10.83 0.87 -8.34
N GLY A 296 -11.49 0.92 -7.19
CA GLY A 296 -11.29 2.00 -6.23
C GLY A 296 -11.66 1.56 -4.83
N TYR A 297 -11.46 2.50 -3.90
CA TYR A 297 -12.14 2.63 -2.61
C TYR A 297 -13.01 1.42 -2.22
N ASP A 298 -14.26 1.61 -2.62
CA ASP A 298 -15.35 0.75 -2.23
C ASP A 298 -15.20 -0.66 -2.78
N ALA A 299 -14.67 -0.86 -3.99
CA ALA A 299 -14.63 -2.19 -4.61
C ALA A 299 -13.85 -3.22 -3.78
N VAL A 300 -12.82 -2.77 -3.07
CA VAL A 300 -11.92 -3.64 -2.30
C VAL A 300 -12.09 -3.54 -0.79
N LYS A 301 -12.79 -2.52 -0.25
CA LYS A 301 -12.91 -2.38 1.21
C LYS A 301 -13.59 -3.59 1.89
N PRO A 302 -13.01 -4.14 2.98
CA PRO A 302 -13.62 -5.24 3.74
C PRO A 302 -14.93 -4.88 4.45
N GLY A 303 -15.61 -5.89 5.00
CA GLY A 303 -16.82 -5.72 5.81
C GLY A 303 -18.11 -5.71 5.00
N ARG A 304 -18.05 -6.08 3.73
CA ARG A 304 -19.21 -6.14 2.83
C ARG A 304 -20.10 -7.34 3.17
N ALA A 305 -19.52 -8.47 3.54
CA ALA A 305 -20.28 -9.69 3.85
C ALA A 305 -21.14 -9.58 5.12
N ASN A 306 -20.85 -8.63 6.01
CA ASN A 306 -21.60 -8.42 7.25
C ASN A 306 -22.12 -6.97 7.42
N ASN A 307 -22.19 -6.20 6.33
CA ASN A 307 -22.70 -4.82 6.31
C ASN A 307 -21.99 -3.85 7.29
N THR A 308 -20.69 -4.07 7.54
CA THR A 308 -19.87 -3.18 8.39
C THR A 308 -18.82 -2.40 7.61
N ALA A 309 -18.81 -2.52 6.29
CA ALA A 309 -17.89 -1.79 5.42
C ALA A 309 -17.99 -0.28 5.69
N ARG A 310 -16.85 0.36 5.95
CA ARG A 310 -16.73 1.81 6.19
C ARG A 310 -16.02 2.44 5.01
#